data_AF-W7VZ84-F1
#
_entry.id   AF-W7VZ84-F1
#
_cell.length_a   1.000
_cell.length_b   1.000
_cell.length_c   1.000
_cell.angle_alpha   90.00
_cell.angle_beta   90.00
_cell.angle_gamma   90.00
#
_symmetry.space_group_name_H-M   'P 1'
#
loop_
_entity.id
_entity.type
_entity.pdbx_description
1 polymer ?
#
loop_
_entity_poly.entity_id
_entity_poly.type
_entity_poly.pdbx_seq_one_letter_code
_entity_poly.pdbx_strand_id
1 'polypeptide(L)'
;MTLIPWPYRLLALAALGVALVGFGWIKGASHVQAQWDAAIQQQTLQAAAARERQAQATVKVVTQYVDRVRVIREKGDTIFKEVPVYVPVQVDAACTINRGFVRLHDAAAAGELPEPARDADAAAAGIALSAVAGTVAANYQICHENAEQLRALQAWVSEMGAAKQTPSPAP
;
A
#
# COMPACT_ATOMS: atom_id res chain seq x y z
N MET A 1 87.04 -2.34 -14.24
CA MET A 1 85.60 -2.08 -13.94
C MET A 1 84.79 -3.23 -14.49
N THR A 2 84.60 -4.26 -13.67
CA THR A 2 83.87 -5.47 -14.08
C THR A 2 82.39 -5.15 -14.13
N LEU A 3 81.88 -5.03 -15.36
CA LEU A 3 80.45 -5.03 -15.63
C LEU A 3 79.84 -6.31 -15.06
N ILE A 4 78.70 -6.17 -14.39
CA ILE A 4 77.88 -7.26 -13.86
C ILE A 4 77.84 -8.44 -14.86
N PRO A 5 78.17 -9.67 -14.44
CA PRO A 5 78.20 -10.82 -15.35
C PRO A 5 76.84 -11.01 -16.04
N TRP A 6 76.88 -11.33 -17.33
CA TRP A 6 75.70 -11.51 -18.21
C TRP A 6 74.48 -12.21 -17.57
N PRO A 7 74.61 -13.35 -16.84
CA PRO A 7 73.46 -14.01 -16.23
C PRO A 7 72.75 -13.17 -15.15
N TYR A 8 73.48 -12.36 -14.39
CA TYR A 8 72.87 -11.49 -13.37
C TYR A 8 72.10 -10.33 -14.00
N ARG A 9 72.48 -9.87 -15.19
CA ARG A 9 71.71 -8.84 -15.94
C ARG A 9 70.38 -9.40 -16.43
N LEU A 10 70.36 -10.65 -16.90
CA LEU A 10 69.13 -11.34 -17.30
C LEU A 10 68.18 -11.57 -16.11
N LEU A 11 68.72 -11.99 -14.96
CA LEU A 11 67.93 -12.13 -13.72
C LEU A 11 67.35 -10.80 -13.25
N ALA A 12 68.13 -9.71 -13.30
CA ALA A 12 67.65 -8.38 -12.93
C ALA A 12 66.52 -7.90 -13.85
N LEU A 13 66.63 -8.13 -15.17
CA LEU A 13 65.57 -7.79 -16.13
C LEU A 13 64.31 -8.64 -15.92
N ALA A 14 64.46 -9.94 -15.63
CA ALA A 14 63.33 -10.81 -15.32
C ALA A 14 62.61 -10.36 -14.04
N ALA A 15 63.37 -10.04 -12.98
CA ALA A 15 62.82 -9.52 -11.72
C ALA A 15 62.09 -8.19 -11.93
N LEU A 16 62.65 -7.29 -12.75
CA LEU A 16 62.01 -6.02 -13.11
C LEU A 16 60.70 -6.26 -13.88
N GLY A 17 60.69 -7.19 -14.84
CA GLY A 17 59.49 -7.57 -15.58
C GLY A 17 58.37 -8.08 -14.67
N VAL A 18 58.69 -9.00 -13.75
CA VAL A 18 57.75 -9.51 -12.75
C VAL A 18 57.22 -8.39 -11.85
N ALA A 19 58.10 -7.49 -11.40
CA ALA A 19 57.71 -6.35 -10.56
C ALA A 19 56.74 -5.39 -11.29
N LEU A 20 56.98 -5.10 -12.56
CA LEU A 20 56.10 -4.25 -13.37
C LEU A 20 54.73 -4.89 -13.60
N VAL A 21 54.69 -6.19 -13.88
CA VAL A 21 53.43 -6.94 -14.02
C VAL A 21 52.65 -6.96 -12.71
N GLY A 22 53.31 -7.27 -11.59
CA GLY A 22 52.69 -7.27 -10.27
C GLY A 22 52.16 -5.89 -9.87
N PHE A 23 52.93 -4.84 -10.12
CA PHE A 23 52.50 -3.45 -9.88
C PHE A 23 51.30 -3.06 -10.75
N GLY A 24 51.32 -3.43 -12.03
CA GLY A 24 50.18 -3.22 -12.95
C GLY A 24 48.91 -3.93 -12.47
N TRP A 25 49.03 -5.18 -12.01
CA TRP A 25 47.92 -5.95 -11.45
C TRP A 25 47.34 -5.31 -10.18
N ILE A 26 48.19 -4.95 -9.21
CA ILE A 26 47.75 -4.33 -7.95
C ILE A 26 47.07 -2.98 -8.21
N LYS A 27 47.64 -2.15 -9.08
CA LYS A 27 47.06 -0.85 -9.45
C LYS A 27 45.74 -1.02 -10.20
N GLY A 28 45.66 -1.98 -11.13
CA GLY A 28 44.44 -2.28 -11.86
C GLY A 28 43.32 -2.80 -10.94
N ALA A 29 43.64 -3.79 -10.10
CA ALA A 29 42.70 -4.37 -9.13
C ALA A 29 42.19 -3.33 -8.14
N SER A 30 43.08 -2.50 -7.56
CA SER A 30 42.69 -1.42 -6.64
C SER A 30 41.85 -0.34 -7.32
N HIS A 31 42.13 0.00 -8.58
CA HIS A 31 41.34 0.97 -9.33
C HIS A 31 39.91 0.47 -9.60
N VAL A 32 39.77 -0.78 -10.07
CA VAL A 32 38.46 -1.40 -10.29
C VAL A 32 37.70 -1.58 -8.99
N GLN A 33 38.37 -2.02 -7.92
CA GLN A 33 37.78 -2.18 -6.60
C GLN A 33 37.24 -0.85 -6.08
N ALA A 34 38.02 0.24 -6.18
CA ALA A 34 37.59 1.56 -5.74
C ALA A 34 36.37 2.07 -6.53
N GLN A 35 36.31 1.84 -7.85
CA GLN A 35 35.14 2.18 -8.67
C GLN A 35 33.91 1.34 -8.28
N TRP A 36 34.10 0.04 -8.03
CA TRP A 36 33.05 -0.86 -7.58
C TRP A 36 32.50 -0.44 -6.21
N ASP A 37 33.37 -0.19 -5.24
CA ASP A 37 33.00 0.24 -3.90
C ASP A 37 32.24 1.58 -3.96
N ALA A 38 32.70 2.53 -4.78
CA ALA A 38 32.00 3.80 -5.00
C ALA A 38 30.61 3.60 -5.60
N ALA A 39 30.47 2.75 -6.62
CA ALA A 39 29.18 2.44 -7.25
C ALA A 39 28.20 1.77 -6.26
N ILE A 40 28.68 0.82 -5.46
CA ILE A 40 27.88 0.14 -4.44
C ILE A 40 27.46 1.13 -3.33
N GLN A 41 28.35 2.02 -2.89
CA GLN A 41 28.02 3.07 -1.92
C GLN A 41 26.96 4.03 -2.48
N GLN A 42 27.08 4.42 -3.74
CA GLN A 42 26.08 5.28 -4.38
C GLN A 42 24.72 4.58 -4.52
N GLN A 43 24.70 3.30 -4.91
CA GLN A 43 23.47 2.50 -4.98
C GLN A 43 22.81 2.32 -3.60
N THR A 44 23.60 2.05 -2.56
CA THR A 44 23.07 1.91 -1.19
C THR A 44 22.50 3.22 -0.66
N LEU A 45 23.15 4.36 -0.91
CA LEU A 45 22.61 5.68 -0.55
C LEU A 45 21.31 6.00 -1.31
N GLN A 46 21.23 5.72 -2.60
CA GLN A 46 20.00 5.89 -3.37
C GLN A 46 18.87 4.99 -2.88
N ALA A 47 19.17 3.72 -2.58
CA ALA A 47 18.21 2.78 -2.02
C ALA A 47 17.73 3.22 -0.62
N ALA A 48 18.64 3.74 0.22
CA ALA A 48 18.29 4.27 1.53
C ALA A 48 17.38 5.50 1.41
N ALA A 49 17.71 6.46 0.53
CA ALA A 49 16.89 7.64 0.28
C ALA A 49 15.51 7.28 -0.29
N ALA A 50 15.43 6.29 -1.19
CA ALA A 50 14.15 5.80 -1.70
C ALA A 50 13.30 5.16 -0.59
N ARG A 51 13.91 4.34 0.28
CA ARG A 51 13.23 3.74 1.45
C ARG A 51 12.73 4.80 2.43
N GLU A 52 13.51 5.84 2.68
CA GLU A 52 13.10 6.95 3.55
C GLU A 52 11.87 7.68 2.98
N ARG A 53 11.88 8.02 1.69
CA ARG A 53 10.72 8.63 1.03
C ARG A 53 9.49 7.72 1.07
N GLN A 54 9.67 6.42 0.87
CA GLN A 54 8.58 5.44 0.99
C GLN A 54 8.00 5.39 2.41
N ALA A 55 8.85 5.44 3.44
CA ALA A 55 8.41 5.47 4.83
C ALA A 55 7.60 6.76 5.11
N GLN A 56 8.11 7.92 4.70
CA GLN A 56 7.41 9.20 4.86
C GLN A 56 6.06 9.23 4.13
N ALA A 57 6.02 8.76 2.88
CA ALA A 57 4.79 8.65 2.11
C ALA A 57 3.78 7.70 2.76
N THR A 58 4.25 6.58 3.31
CA THR A 58 3.40 5.63 4.04
C THR A 58 2.77 6.29 5.26
N VAL A 59 3.57 6.96 6.10
CA VAL A 59 3.06 7.68 7.27
C VAL A 59 2.02 8.72 6.86
N LYS A 60 2.34 9.55 5.86
CA LYS A 60 1.42 10.58 5.33
C LYS A 60 0.08 10.00 4.91
N VAL A 61 0.07 8.94 4.10
CA VAL A 61 -1.17 8.35 3.58
C VAL A 61 -1.96 7.68 4.70
N VAL A 62 -1.29 6.95 5.60
CA VAL A 62 -1.97 6.29 6.74
C VAL A 62 -2.60 7.32 7.68
N THR A 63 -1.89 8.40 8.02
CA THR A 63 -2.44 9.47 8.85
C THR A 63 -3.69 10.07 8.22
N GLN A 64 -3.61 10.46 6.93
CA GLN A 64 -4.77 11.02 6.23
C GLN A 64 -5.94 10.05 6.14
N TYR A 65 -5.68 8.78 5.88
CA TYR A 65 -6.71 7.74 5.82
C TYR A 65 -7.43 7.58 7.16
N VAL A 66 -6.68 7.45 8.26
CA VAL A 66 -7.25 7.27 9.60
C VAL A 66 -8.13 8.47 9.98
N ASP A 67 -7.67 9.69 9.71
CA ASP A 67 -8.44 10.90 9.99
C ASP A 67 -9.75 10.94 9.18
N ARG A 68 -9.71 10.60 7.89
CA ARG A 68 -10.91 10.59 7.04
C ARG A 68 -11.92 9.53 7.46
N VAL A 69 -11.46 8.32 7.78
CA VAL A 69 -12.34 7.24 8.26
C VAL A 69 -12.97 7.60 9.60
N ARG A 70 -12.22 8.26 10.50
CA ARG A 70 -12.78 8.77 11.75
C ARG A 70 -13.95 9.72 11.47
N VAL A 71 -13.78 10.69 10.58
CA VAL A 71 -14.85 11.65 10.23
C VAL A 71 -16.06 10.93 9.61
N ILE A 72 -15.85 9.91 8.78
CA ILE A 72 -16.95 9.10 8.20
C ILE A 72 -17.73 8.39 9.30
N ARG A 73 -17.04 7.77 10.27
CA ARG A 73 -17.66 7.11 11.41
C ARG A 73 -18.45 8.07 12.28
N GLU A 74 -17.87 9.22 12.62
CA GLU A 74 -18.54 10.24 13.41
C GLU A 74 -19.83 10.75 12.73
N LYS A 75 -19.79 10.94 11.40
CA LYS A 75 -20.98 11.29 10.62
C LYS A 75 -22.00 10.17 10.59
N GLY A 76 -21.57 8.94 10.40
CA GLY A 76 -22.44 7.76 10.40
C GLY A 76 -23.13 7.55 11.74
N ASP A 77 -22.39 7.64 12.85
CA ASP A 77 -22.92 7.59 14.22
C ASP A 77 -23.96 8.68 14.48
N THR A 78 -23.71 9.88 13.95
CA THR A 78 -24.65 11.01 14.06
C THR A 78 -25.94 10.70 13.28
N ILE A 79 -25.83 10.26 12.03
CA ILE A 79 -26.99 9.88 11.20
C ILE A 79 -27.79 8.75 11.85
N PHE A 80 -27.11 7.75 12.43
CA PHE A 80 -27.77 6.65 13.11
C PHE A 80 -28.60 7.13 14.32
N LYS A 81 -28.07 8.07 15.10
CA LYS A 81 -28.79 8.68 16.24
C LYS A 81 -30.01 9.50 15.82
N GLU A 82 -30.02 10.04 14.60
CA GLU A 82 -31.14 10.80 14.05
C GLU A 82 -32.28 9.89 13.55
N VAL A 83 -32.06 8.58 13.39
CA VAL A 83 -33.10 7.65 12.87
C VAL A 83 -34.43 7.77 13.63
N PRO A 84 -34.51 7.79 14.98
CA PRO A 84 -35.77 7.92 15.70
C PRO A 84 -36.43 9.31 15.56
N VAL A 85 -35.66 10.34 15.20
CA VAL A 85 -36.17 11.70 14.96
C VAL A 85 -36.91 11.73 13.62
N TYR A 86 -36.33 11.10 12.59
CA TYR A 86 -36.92 11.06 11.24
C TYR A 86 -37.91 9.90 11.02
N VAL A 87 -37.79 8.82 11.81
CA VAL A 87 -38.71 7.68 11.85
C VAL A 87 -39.31 7.59 13.25
N PRO A 88 -40.26 8.48 13.59
CA PRO A 88 -40.87 8.49 14.92
C PRO A 88 -41.73 7.24 15.13
N VAL A 89 -41.91 6.85 16.39
CA VAL A 89 -42.58 5.61 16.81
C VAL A 89 -43.95 5.42 16.16
N GLN A 90 -44.72 6.50 15.95
CA GLN A 90 -46.05 6.42 15.33
C GLN A 90 -45.98 6.00 13.85
N VAL A 91 -45.00 6.52 13.11
CA VAL A 91 -44.77 6.15 11.70
C VAL A 91 -44.15 4.77 11.62
N ASP A 92 -43.22 4.47 12.53
CA ASP A 92 -42.56 3.16 12.64
C ASP A 92 -43.58 2.03 12.86
N ALA A 93 -44.55 2.24 13.75
CA ALA A 93 -45.62 1.29 14.02
C ALA A 93 -46.68 1.20 12.90
N ALA A 94 -46.87 2.28 12.12
CA ALA A 94 -47.84 2.30 11.03
C ALA A 94 -47.31 1.60 9.76
N CYS A 95 -45.99 1.42 9.64
CA CYS A 95 -45.37 0.77 8.50
C CYS A 95 -45.08 -0.71 8.80
N THR A 96 -45.69 -1.62 8.05
CA THR A 96 -45.39 -3.06 8.17
C THR A 96 -44.35 -3.48 7.15
N ILE A 97 -43.20 -3.96 7.62
CA ILE A 97 -42.21 -4.64 6.78
C ILE A 97 -42.63 -6.10 6.62
N ASN A 98 -42.79 -6.56 5.37
CA ASN A 98 -43.23 -7.92 5.06
C ASN A 98 -42.05 -8.89 4.93
N ARG A 99 -42.31 -10.20 5.07
CA ARG A 99 -41.30 -11.26 4.99
C ARG A 99 -40.63 -11.34 3.61
N GLY A 100 -41.34 -10.97 2.55
CA GLY A 100 -40.80 -10.90 1.19
C GLY A 100 -39.70 -9.85 1.04
N PHE A 101 -39.87 -8.67 1.66
CA PHE A 101 -38.82 -7.66 1.72
C PHE A 101 -37.56 -8.21 2.39
N VAL A 102 -37.71 -8.86 3.55
CA VAL A 102 -36.58 -9.44 4.29
C VAL A 102 -35.87 -10.51 3.46
N ARG A 103 -36.62 -11.43 2.85
CA ARG A 103 -36.05 -12.47 1.96
C ARG A 103 -35.21 -11.85 0.84
N LEU A 104 -35.76 -10.87 0.14
CA LEU A 104 -35.08 -10.21 -0.97
C LEU A 104 -33.84 -9.45 -0.49
N HIS A 105 -33.97 -8.72 0.62
CA HIS A 105 -32.88 -7.98 1.24
C HIS A 105 -31.72 -8.90 1.63
N ASP A 106 -32.02 -10.02 2.30
CA ASP A 106 -31.00 -10.95 2.79
C ASP A 106 -30.31 -11.68 1.63
N ALA A 107 -31.04 -12.07 0.60
CA ALA A 107 -30.47 -12.62 -0.63
C ALA A 107 -29.54 -11.60 -1.31
N ALA A 108 -29.96 -10.33 -1.41
CA ALA A 108 -29.12 -9.27 -1.95
C ALA A 108 -27.86 -9.03 -1.11
N ALA A 109 -27.97 -9.08 0.22
CA ALA A 109 -26.83 -8.96 1.14
C ALA A 109 -25.86 -10.15 1.03
N ALA A 110 -26.37 -11.35 0.76
CA ALA A 110 -25.57 -12.56 0.50
C ALA A 110 -24.98 -12.59 -0.92
N GLY A 111 -25.46 -11.75 -1.84
CA GLY A 111 -25.08 -11.81 -3.26
C GLY A 111 -25.69 -13.00 -4.00
N GLU A 112 -26.85 -13.47 -3.54
CA GLU A 112 -27.56 -14.65 -4.07
C GLU A 112 -28.86 -14.25 -4.77
N LEU A 113 -29.37 -15.13 -5.63
CA LEU A 113 -30.72 -14.97 -6.18
C LEU A 113 -31.74 -15.36 -5.10
N PRO A 114 -32.80 -14.56 -4.90
CA PRO A 114 -33.85 -14.92 -3.96
C PRO A 114 -34.63 -16.12 -4.49
N GLU A 115 -35.03 -17.00 -3.58
CA GLU A 115 -36.04 -18.04 -3.85
C GLU A 115 -37.33 -17.40 -4.41
N PRO A 116 -38.10 -18.13 -5.25
CA PRO A 116 -39.36 -17.62 -5.80
C PRO A 116 -40.30 -17.10 -4.72
N ALA A 117 -40.97 -15.98 -5.04
CA ALA A 117 -41.96 -15.39 -4.14
C ALA A 117 -43.11 -16.36 -3.85
N ARG A 118 -43.63 -16.30 -2.63
CA ARG A 118 -44.73 -17.14 -2.15
C ARG A 118 -45.72 -16.35 -1.32
N ASP A 119 -46.95 -16.82 -1.19
CA ASP A 119 -48.01 -16.12 -0.44
C ASP A 119 -47.62 -15.77 1.00
N ALA A 120 -46.82 -16.63 1.65
CA ALA A 120 -46.29 -16.39 2.99
C ALA A 120 -45.40 -15.14 3.12
N ASP A 121 -44.88 -14.61 2.01
CA ASP A 121 -44.04 -13.42 1.98
C ASP A 121 -44.84 -12.11 2.21
N ALA A 122 -46.18 -12.13 2.06
CA ALA A 122 -47.04 -10.99 2.36
C ALA A 122 -47.20 -10.74 3.88
N ALA A 123 -46.94 -11.73 4.72
CA ALA A 123 -47.08 -11.61 6.17
C ALA A 123 -46.04 -10.65 6.77
N ALA A 124 -46.41 -10.01 7.89
CA ALA A 124 -45.51 -9.15 8.65
C ALA A 124 -44.26 -9.92 9.12
N ALA A 125 -43.10 -9.30 8.98
CA ALA A 125 -41.83 -9.83 9.46
C ALA A 125 -41.57 -9.50 10.94
N GLY A 126 -42.31 -8.53 11.52
CA GLY A 126 -42.05 -8.03 12.87
C GLY A 126 -40.79 -7.16 12.98
N ILE A 127 -40.30 -6.65 11.85
CA ILE A 127 -39.17 -5.73 11.79
C ILE A 127 -39.71 -4.30 11.74
N ALA A 128 -39.18 -3.44 12.60
CA ALA A 128 -39.49 -2.01 12.61
C ALA A 128 -38.90 -1.31 11.37
N LEU A 129 -39.60 -0.31 10.83
CA LEU A 129 -39.08 0.57 9.78
C LEU A 129 -37.81 1.29 10.24
N SER A 130 -37.73 1.70 11.51
CA SER A 130 -36.53 2.30 12.09
C SER A 130 -35.32 1.35 12.08
N ALA A 131 -35.55 0.04 12.25
CA ALA A 131 -34.49 -0.96 12.15
C ALA A 131 -33.97 -1.11 10.70
N VAL A 132 -34.86 -1.01 9.71
CA VAL A 132 -34.48 -0.96 8.29
C VAL A 132 -33.69 0.30 8.00
N ALA A 133 -34.16 1.47 8.44
CA ALA A 133 -33.47 2.74 8.26
C ALA A 133 -32.06 2.74 8.91
N GLY A 134 -31.94 2.21 10.13
CA GLY A 134 -30.66 2.05 10.82
C GLY A 134 -29.69 1.13 10.07
N THR A 135 -30.20 -0.01 9.56
CA THR A 135 -29.39 -0.93 8.74
C THR A 135 -28.91 -0.27 7.45
N VAL A 136 -29.77 0.47 6.75
CA VAL A 136 -29.40 1.20 5.52
C VAL A 136 -28.36 2.29 5.81
N ALA A 137 -28.53 3.06 6.89
CA ALA A 137 -27.57 4.07 7.30
C ALA A 137 -26.18 3.46 7.61
N ALA A 138 -26.16 2.33 8.34
CA ALA A 138 -24.93 1.60 8.64
C ALA A 138 -24.26 1.05 7.37
N ASN A 139 -25.05 0.51 6.43
CA ASN A 139 -24.53 0.04 5.15
C ASN A 139 -23.85 1.17 4.36
N TYR A 140 -24.47 2.35 4.27
CA TYR A 140 -23.86 3.49 3.59
C TYR A 140 -22.60 3.99 4.27
N GLN A 141 -22.55 3.99 5.61
CA GLN A 141 -21.33 4.30 6.34
C GLN A 141 -20.20 3.34 5.94
N ILE A 142 -20.45 2.03 5.95
CA ILE A 142 -19.46 1.01 5.55
C ILE A 142 -19.03 1.22 4.09
N CYS A 143 -19.96 1.53 3.18
CA CYS A 143 -19.61 1.84 1.79
C CYS A 143 -18.67 3.05 1.68
N HIS A 144 -18.90 4.11 2.46
CA HIS A 144 -18.02 5.27 2.51
C HIS A 144 -16.63 4.93 3.09
N GLU A 145 -16.57 4.11 4.13
CA GLU A 145 -15.30 3.62 4.71
C GLU A 145 -14.50 2.81 3.66
N ASN A 146 -15.14 1.85 3.00
CA ASN A 146 -14.53 1.03 1.95
C ASN A 146 -14.03 1.89 0.77
N ALA A 147 -14.81 2.90 0.37
CA ALA A 147 -14.40 3.82 -0.69
C ALA A 147 -13.16 4.64 -0.30
N GLU A 148 -13.07 5.13 0.94
CA GLU A 148 -11.86 5.81 1.42
C GLU A 148 -10.67 4.85 1.55
N GLN A 149 -10.88 3.61 1.96
CA GLN A 149 -9.82 2.60 2.00
C GLN A 149 -9.23 2.36 0.60
N LEU A 150 -10.08 2.23 -0.43
CA LEU A 150 -9.60 2.09 -1.81
C LEU A 150 -8.87 3.33 -2.31
N ARG A 151 -9.39 4.54 -2.03
CA ARG A 151 -8.73 5.81 -2.39
C ARG A 151 -7.36 5.94 -1.74
N ALA A 152 -7.26 5.61 -0.44
CA ALA A 152 -6.01 5.65 0.30
C ALA A 152 -5.00 4.63 -0.25
N LEU A 153 -5.45 3.41 -0.58
CA LEU A 153 -4.59 2.40 -1.20
C LEU A 153 -4.06 2.88 -2.56
N GLN A 154 -4.92 3.44 -3.41
CA GLN A 154 -4.50 3.98 -4.71
C GLN A 154 -3.47 5.10 -4.54
N ALA A 155 -3.72 6.04 -3.63
CA ALA A 155 -2.78 7.11 -3.32
C ALA A 155 -1.43 6.56 -2.82
N TRP A 156 -1.44 5.56 -1.94
CA TRP A 156 -0.23 4.91 -1.46
C TRP A 156 0.56 4.25 -2.59
N VAL A 157 -0.11 3.50 -3.48
CA VAL A 157 0.54 2.86 -4.64
C VAL A 157 1.19 3.90 -5.55
N SER A 158 0.51 5.02 -5.83
CA SER A 158 1.07 6.12 -6.62
C SER A 158 2.32 6.74 -5.97
N GLU A 159 2.27 7.01 -4.66
CA GLU A 159 3.41 7.55 -3.90
C GLU A 159 4.59 6.56 -3.87
N MET A 160 4.33 5.24 -3.75
CA MET A 160 5.37 4.20 -3.83
C MET A 160 6.02 4.14 -5.21
N GLY A 161 5.23 4.32 -6.26
CA GLY A 161 5.72 4.41 -7.64
C GLY A 161 6.63 5.61 -7.84
N ALA A 162 6.21 6.79 -7.38
CA ALA A 162 6.99 8.03 -7.45
C ALA A 162 8.31 7.92 -6.67
N ALA A 163 8.28 7.32 -5.46
CA ALA A 163 9.47 7.15 -4.64
C ALA A 163 10.54 6.23 -5.26
N LYS A 164 10.14 5.32 -6.16
CA LYS A 164 11.05 4.41 -6.90
C LYS A 164 11.73 5.06 -8.11
N GLN A 165 11.15 6.08 -8.74
CA GLN A 165 11.58 6.59 -10.05
C GLN A 165 12.74 7.61 -10.05
N THR A 166 13.55 7.70 -9.00
CA THR A 166 14.73 8.61 -9.05
C THR A 166 15.74 8.16 -10.12
N PRO A 167 16.21 9.05 -11.01
CA PRO A 167 17.05 8.65 -12.14
C PRO A 167 18.40 8.11 -11.66
N SER A 168 18.85 7.01 -12.25
CA SER A 168 20.25 6.62 -12.21
C SER A 168 21.07 7.76 -12.83
N PRO A 169 22.15 8.25 -12.21
CA PRO A 169 23.14 8.99 -12.96
C PRO A 169 23.64 8.04 -14.06
N ALA A 170 23.54 8.49 -15.31
CA ALA A 170 24.14 7.79 -16.43
C ALA A 170 25.64 7.59 -16.14
N PRO A 171 26.22 6.43 -16.52
CA PRO A 171 27.66 6.22 -16.42
C PRO A 171 28.45 7.23 -17.26
#